data_AF-A0A195CQK9-F1
#
_entry.id   AF-A0A195CQK9-F1
#
_cell.length_a   1.000
_cell.length_b   1.000
_cell.length_c   1.000
_cell.angle_alpha   90.00
_cell.angle_beta   90.00
_cell.angle_gamma   90.00
#
_symmetry.space_group_name_H-M   'P 1'
#
loop_
_entity.id
_entity.type
_entity.pdbx_description
1 polymer ?
#
loop_
_entity_poly.entity_id
_entity_poly.type
_entity_poly.pdbx_seq_one_letter_code
_entity_poly.pdbx_strand_id
1 'polypeptide(L)'
;MAWFPTNGTKPLVGGNNYVLNALNYINELNESFSAEQHKCLERQQERENQKQEQQECEMSWDTILCWPRTISGTLATIPCFDELNGIPYDNTREYSCLYDVYHLYKVYN
;
A
#
# COMPACT_ATOMS: atom_id res chain seq x y z
N MET A 1 -23.65 -20.02 -2.23
CA MET A 1 -24.10 -18.62 -2.34
C MET A 1 -23.24 -17.84 -1.38
N ALA A 2 -22.23 -17.10 -1.85
CA ALA A 2 -21.36 -16.32 -0.98
C ALA A 2 -22.03 -14.96 -0.73
N TRP A 3 -22.33 -14.67 0.54
CA TRP A 3 -22.77 -13.35 0.99
C TRP A 3 -21.54 -12.46 1.17
N PHE A 4 -21.48 -11.36 0.43
CA PHE A 4 -20.54 -10.28 0.70
C PHE A 4 -21.17 -9.34 1.72
N PRO A 5 -20.47 -8.97 2.81
CA PRO A 5 -20.99 -8.01 3.76
C PRO A 5 -21.11 -6.64 3.10
N THR A 6 -22.33 -6.09 3.08
CA THR A 6 -22.60 -4.70 2.67
C THR A 6 -22.14 -3.79 3.81
N ASN A 7 -20.84 -3.47 3.87
CA ASN A 7 -20.37 -2.48 4.81
C ASN A 7 -20.14 -1.16 4.08
N GLY A 8 -20.98 -0.18 4.39
CA GLY A 8 -20.89 1.19 3.89
C GLY A 8 -21.72 1.46 2.64
N THR A 9 -23.06 1.41 2.75
CA THR A 9 -23.94 1.92 1.68
C THR A 9 -23.82 3.44 1.61
N LYS A 10 -22.79 3.95 0.93
CA LYS A 10 -22.88 5.30 0.34
C LYS A 10 -24.10 5.30 -0.58
N PRO A 11 -24.93 6.37 -0.58
CA PRO A 11 -26.12 6.42 -1.42
C PRO A 11 -25.73 6.17 -2.88
N LEU A 12 -26.48 5.28 -3.56
CA LEU A 12 -26.33 5.07 -5.01
C LEU A 12 -26.63 6.39 -5.72
N VAL A 13 -25.60 7.12 -6.13
CA VAL A 13 -25.77 8.34 -6.91
C VAL A 13 -26.14 7.92 -8.33
N GLY A 14 -27.45 7.88 -8.58
CA GLY A 14 -28.04 7.51 -9.87
C GLY A 14 -28.64 6.11 -9.82
N GLY A 15 -29.97 6.05 -9.73
CA GLY A 15 -30.70 4.78 -9.76
C GLY A 15 -30.28 3.88 -10.93
N ASN A 16 -30.16 2.58 -10.63
CA ASN A 16 -30.06 1.42 -11.53
C ASN A 16 -28.98 1.41 -12.64
N ASN A 17 -28.19 2.47 -12.83
CA ASN A 17 -27.11 2.46 -13.81
C ASN A 17 -25.86 1.80 -13.19
N TYR A 18 -25.77 0.49 -13.38
CA TYR A 18 -24.65 -0.34 -12.92
C TYR A 18 -23.29 0.17 -13.43
N VAL A 19 -23.23 0.74 -14.64
CA VAL A 19 -21.99 1.30 -15.21
C VAL A 19 -21.54 2.52 -14.42
N LEU A 20 -22.47 3.44 -14.11
CA LEU A 20 -22.14 4.65 -13.36
C LEU A 20 -21.64 4.31 -11.94
N ASN A 21 -22.28 3.34 -11.28
CA ASN A 21 -21.86 2.89 -9.96
C ASN A 21 -20.46 2.23 -10.00
N ALA A 22 -20.19 1.41 -11.02
CA ALA A 22 -18.87 0.81 -11.21
C ALA A 22 -17.79 1.86 -11.48
N LEU A 23 -18.07 2.86 -12.32
CA LEU A 23 -17.13 3.95 -12.60
C LEU A 23 -16.83 4.79 -11.36
N ASN A 24 -17.85 5.10 -10.55
CA ASN A 24 -17.66 5.83 -9.30
C ASN A 24 -16.78 5.03 -8.33
N TYR A 25 -17.02 3.74 -8.19
CA TYR A 25 -16.18 2.88 -7.35
C TYR A 25 -14.72 2.82 -7.83
N ILE A 26 -14.49 2.71 -9.14
CA ILE A 26 -13.14 2.75 -9.72
C ILE A 26 -12.46 4.08 -9.43
N ASN A 27 -13.17 5.20 -9.55
CA ASN A 27 -12.63 6.52 -9.23
C ASN A 27 -12.26 6.63 -7.75
N GLU A 28 -13.14 6.18 -6.84
CA GLU A 28 -12.84 6.17 -5.40
C GLU A 28 -11.60 5.32 -5.08
N LEU A 29 -11.46 4.14 -5.68
CA LEU A 29 -10.26 3.31 -5.52
C LEU A 29 -9.01 4.00 -6.04
N ASN A 30 -9.08 4.61 -7.22
CA ASN A 30 -7.94 5.29 -7.82
C ASN A 30 -7.51 6.52 -7.01
N GLU A 31 -8.47 7.25 -6.43
CA GLU A 31 -8.21 8.36 -5.51
C GLU A 31 -7.51 7.87 -4.23
N SER A 32 -7.96 6.76 -3.64
CA SER A 32 -7.33 6.19 -2.43
C SER A 32 -5.88 5.76 -2.70
N PHE A 33 -5.66 5.00 -3.78
CA PHE A 33 -4.34 4.56 -4.19
C PHE A 33 -3.38 5.73 -4.42
N SER A 34 -3.87 6.77 -5.09
CA SER A 34 -3.12 7.99 -5.33
C SER A 34 -2.74 8.67 -4.02
N ALA A 35 -3.67 8.82 -3.07
CA ALA A 35 -3.40 9.44 -1.77
C ALA A 35 -2.32 8.68 -0.97
N GLU A 36 -2.31 7.35 -1.05
CA GLU A 36 -1.39 6.49 -0.30
C GLU A 36 0.03 6.58 -0.87
N GLN A 37 0.12 6.56 -2.21
CA GLN A 37 1.36 6.83 -2.92
C GLN A 37 1.91 8.22 -2.59
N HIS A 38 1.07 9.26 -2.61
CA HIS A 38 1.48 10.63 -2.31
C HIS A 38 2.09 10.74 -0.91
N LYS A 39 1.46 10.15 0.11
CA LYS A 39 1.99 10.13 1.48
C LYS A 39 3.35 9.43 1.57
N CYS A 40 3.58 8.38 0.77
CA CYS A 40 4.87 7.69 0.75
C CYS A 40 5.97 8.59 0.15
N LEU A 41 5.68 9.25 -0.97
CA LEU A 41 6.60 10.15 -1.63
C LEU A 41 6.97 11.36 -0.77
N GLU A 42 6.00 11.92 -0.04
CA GLU A 42 6.25 13.00 0.92
C GLU A 42 7.25 12.56 2.01
N ARG A 43 7.01 11.39 2.62
CA ARG A 43 7.93 10.83 3.63
C ARG A 43 9.32 10.54 3.07
N GLN A 44 9.39 10.07 1.83
CA GLN A 44 10.66 9.86 1.15
C GLN A 44 11.41 11.19 1.02
N GLN A 45 10.74 12.25 0.57
CA GLN A 45 11.33 13.59 0.41
C GLN A 45 11.77 14.22 1.74
N GLU A 46 10.99 14.05 2.82
CA GLU A 46 11.38 14.49 4.17
C GLU A 46 12.69 13.84 4.64
N ARG A 47 12.94 12.59 4.21
CA ARG A 47 14.10 11.78 4.59
C ARG A 47 15.31 11.97 3.68
N GLU A 48 15.14 12.47 2.46
CA GLU A 48 16.25 12.75 1.53
C GLU A 48 17.27 13.74 2.11
N ASN A 49 16.83 14.66 2.97
CA ASN A 49 17.71 15.61 3.65
C ASN A 49 18.46 15.01 4.85
N GLN A 50 18.18 13.76 5.23
CA GLN A 50 18.87 13.07 6.31
C GLN A 50 20.08 12.32 5.74
N LYS A 51 21.28 12.63 6.26
CA LYS A 51 22.52 12.01 5.82
C LYS A 51 22.50 10.51 6.10
N GLN A 52 22.74 9.70 5.08
CA GLN A 52 22.88 8.25 5.21
C GLN A 52 24.24 7.94 5.88
N GLU A 53 24.20 7.54 7.14
CA GLU A 53 25.39 7.14 7.90
C GLU A 53 25.67 5.63 7.79
N GLN A 54 24.69 4.85 7.34
CA GLN A 54 24.75 3.39 7.20
C GLN A 54 24.28 2.94 5.82
N GLN A 55 24.66 1.72 5.41
CA GLN A 55 24.22 1.12 4.16
C GLN A 55 22.77 0.65 4.29
N GLU A 56 21.84 1.50 3.87
CA GLU A 56 20.40 1.31 3.99
C GLU A 56 19.73 1.27 2.62
N CYS A 57 18.63 0.52 2.51
CA CYS A 57 17.70 0.68 1.41
C CYS A 57 16.86 1.93 1.61
N GLU A 58 16.68 2.68 0.53
CA GLU A 58 15.79 3.84 0.51
C GLU A 58 14.33 3.43 0.70
N MET A 59 13.54 4.37 1.21
CA MET A 59 12.08 4.25 1.25
C MET A 59 11.55 4.07 -0.19
N SER A 60 10.59 3.18 -0.38
CA SER A 60 10.09 2.84 -1.72
C SER A 60 8.60 2.53 -1.72
N TRP A 61 7.90 2.99 -2.75
CA TRP A 61 6.52 2.60 -3.04
C TRP A 61 6.50 1.41 -4.01
N ASP A 62 5.79 0.34 -3.67
CA ASP A 62 5.70 -0.88 -4.51
C ASP A 62 4.35 -1.03 -5.24
N THR A 63 3.57 0.06 -5.32
CA THR A 63 2.16 0.10 -5.76
C THR A 63 1.13 -0.34 -4.74
N ILE A 64 1.49 -0.81 -3.54
CA ILE A 64 0.50 -1.20 -2.54
C ILE A 64 0.90 -0.70 -1.14
N LEU A 65 2.18 -0.81 -0.81
CA LEU A 65 2.78 -0.47 0.47
C LEU A 65 3.93 0.52 0.30
N CYS A 66 4.08 1.36 1.32
CA CYS A 66 5.23 2.22 1.48
C CYS A 66 6.28 1.49 2.33
N TRP A 67 7.34 1.00 1.69
CA TRP A 67 8.44 0.32 2.35
C TRP A 67 9.32 1.31 3.11
N PRO A 68 9.55 1.14 4.42
CA PRO A 68 10.41 2.03 5.18
C PRO A 68 11.88 1.86 4.77
N ARG A 69 12.69 2.89 5.07
CA ARG A 69 14.15 2.73 5.06
C ARG A 69 14.54 1.57 5.95
N THR A 70 15.38 0.69 5.44
CA THR A 70 15.72 -0.58 6.08
C THR A 70 17.21 -0.80 5.97
N ILE A 71 17.87 -1.16 7.07
CA ILE A 71 19.31 -1.43 7.09
C ILE A 71 19.58 -2.68 6.25
N SER A 72 20.65 -2.66 5.46
CA SER A 72 21.05 -3.82 4.66
C SER A 72 21.25 -5.06 5.54
N GLY A 73 20.71 -6.20 5.11
CA GLY A 73 20.76 -7.44 5.88
C GLY A 73 19.78 -7.52 7.05
N THR A 74 18.84 -6.56 7.17
CA THR A 74 17.74 -6.60 8.13
C THR A 74 16.39 -6.68 7.42
N LEU A 75 15.35 -7.06 8.17
CA LEU A 75 14.01 -7.24 7.62
C LEU A 75 13.13 -6.01 7.92
N ALA A 76 12.50 -5.49 6.87
CA ALA A 76 11.41 -4.53 7.03
C ALA A 76 10.17 -5.25 7.55
N THR A 77 9.48 -4.67 8.53
CA THR A 77 8.21 -5.18 9.06
C THR A 77 7.13 -4.12 8.88
N ILE A 78 6.09 -4.48 8.14
CA ILE A 78 4.91 -3.66 7.90
C ILE A 78 3.68 -4.50 8.28
N PRO A 79 2.68 -3.93 8.97
CA PRO A 79 1.45 -4.65 9.26
C PRO A 79 0.74 -5.09 7.98
N CYS A 80 0.13 -6.27 8.00
CA CYS A 80 -0.75 -6.71 6.93
C CYS A 80 -2.02 -5.85 6.86
N PHE A 81 -2.63 -5.81 5.68
CA PHE A 81 -3.99 -5.32 5.53
C PHE A 81 -4.96 -6.21 6.31
N ASP A 82 -6.07 -5.68 6.78
CA ASP A 82 -7.18 -6.55 7.22
C ASP A 82 -7.88 -7.18 6.00
N GLU A 83 -7.98 -6.42 4.92
CA GLU A 83 -8.50 -6.85 3.63
C GLU A 83 -7.81 -6.07 2.49
N LEU A 84 -7.47 -6.74 1.39
CA LEU A 84 -7.02 -6.10 0.15
C LEU A 84 -7.89 -6.60 -1.01
N ASN A 85 -8.64 -5.69 -1.65
CA ASN A 85 -9.52 -6.00 -2.79
C ASN A 85 -10.52 -7.16 -2.53
N GLY A 86 -11.15 -7.21 -1.35
CA GLY A 86 -12.09 -8.28 -1.01
C GLY A 86 -11.43 -9.56 -0.47
N ILE A 87 -10.10 -9.58 -0.33
CA ILE A 87 -9.35 -10.71 0.21
C ILE A 87 -8.95 -10.39 1.65
N PRO A 88 -9.56 -11.05 2.66
CA PRO A 88 -9.18 -10.85 4.05
C PRO A 88 -7.83 -11.53 4.33
N TYR A 89 -6.99 -10.88 5.13
CA TYR A 89 -5.74 -11.46 5.59
C TYR A 89 -5.87 -11.86 7.06
N ASP A 90 -5.23 -12.97 7.42
CA ASP A 90 -5.11 -13.38 8.81
C ASP A 90 -4.12 -12.44 9.52
N ASN A 91 -4.62 -11.53 10.34
CA ASN A 91 -3.83 -10.60 11.15
C ASN A 91 -3.57 -11.13 12.57
N THR A 92 -3.98 -12.36 12.89
CA THR A 92 -3.86 -12.94 14.24
C THR A 92 -2.43 -13.36 14.60
N ARG A 93 -1.54 -13.40 13.61
CA ARG A 93 -0.09 -13.50 13.82
C ARG A 93 0.52 -12.20 13.35
N GLU A 94 1.58 -11.73 14.02
CA GLU A 94 2.43 -10.65 13.49
C GLU A 94 3.12 -11.15 12.22
N TYR A 95 2.38 -11.20 11.12
CA TYR A 95 2.95 -11.36 9.80
C TYR A 95 3.59 -10.02 9.46
N SER A 96 4.88 -9.91 9.73
CA SER A 96 5.70 -8.94 9.04
C SER A 96 5.69 -9.31 7.55
N CYS A 97 5.24 -8.43 6.67
CA CYS A 97 5.55 -8.58 5.25
C CYS A 97 7.08 -8.52 5.11
N LEU A 98 7.73 -9.69 5.03
CA LEU A 98 9.18 -9.81 4.97
C LEU A 98 9.67 -9.55 3.56
N TYR A 99 10.37 -8.44 3.36
CA TYR A 99 11.26 -8.28 2.22
C TYR A 99 12.66 -8.67 2.65
N ASP A 100 13.18 -9.74 2.06
CA ASP A 100 14.61 -10.02 2.12
C ASP A 100 15.31 -8.98 1.23
N VAL A 101 16.17 -8.18 1.84
CA VAL A 101 16.92 -7.09 1.19
C VAL A 101 18.06 -7.66 0.33
N TYR A 102 17.73 -8.59 -0.56
CA TYR A 102 18.67 -9.18 -1.51
C TYR A 102 18.26 -9.01 -2.97
N HIS A 103 17.03 -8.55 -3.27
CA HIS A 103 16.53 -8.46 -4.64
C HIS A 103 15.83 -7.13 -5.00
N LEU A 104 16.40 -5.99 -4.58
CA LEU A 104 16.25 -4.75 -5.35
C LEU A 104 17.61 -4.37 -5.92
N TYR A 105 17.93 -4.95 -7.07
CA TYR A 105 18.81 -4.32 -8.04
C TYR A 105 18.23 -2.94 -8.39
N LYS A 106 18.67 -1.89 -7.71
CA LYS A 106 18.94 -0.61 -8.35
C LYS A 106 20.44 -0.45 -8.45
N VAL A 107 21.03 -1.27 -9.34
CA VAL A 107 22.31 -0.94 -9.95
C VAL A 107 22.02 0.21 -10.91
N TYR A 108 22.34 1.43 -10.50
CA TYR A 108 22.66 2.50 -11.45
C TYR A 108 24.18 2.49 -11.62
N ASN A 109 24.62 2.33 -12.88
CA ASN A 109 26.01 2.55 -13.29
C ASN A 109 26.40 4.01 -13.06
#